data_AF-A0A7S1Y1I5-F1
#
_entry.id   AF-A0A7S1Y1I5-F1
#
_cell.length_a   1.000
_cell.length_b   1.000
_cell.length_c   1.000
_cell.angle_alpha   90.00
_cell.angle_beta   90.00
_cell.angle_gamma   90.00
#
_symmetry.space_group_name_H-M   'P 1'
#
loop_
_entity.id
_entity.type
_entity.pdbx_description
1 polymer ?
#
loop_
_entity_poly.entity_id
_entity_poly.type
_entity_poly.pdbx_seq_one_letter_code
_entity_poly.pdbx_strand_id
1 'polypeptide(L)'
;MIGARRLEKAELGTYWGTDMYDNFQGFGTVQLQHSLPLFEVSDFSNRVRDRIEIEERQIHSYWVKIDTTSCSYGELRAMMVYTDKPVASCPSSCILNHLDLVVFGPDGESYFPNGLTDTPEKENTAERIVIDDPQH
;
A
#
# COMPACT_ATOMS: atom_id res chain seq x y z
N MET A 1 23.48 29.37 -32.38
CA MET A 1 22.76 28.23 -32.99
C MET A 1 22.87 27.09 -31.99
N ILE A 2 21.81 26.81 -31.23
CA ILE A 2 21.83 25.83 -30.14
C ILE A 2 21.08 24.60 -30.66
N GLY A 3 21.81 23.50 -30.88
CA GLY A 3 21.24 22.24 -31.34
C GLY A 3 20.69 21.44 -30.16
N ALA A 4 19.39 21.25 -30.12
CA ALA A 4 18.76 20.29 -29.22
C ALA A 4 18.91 18.89 -29.82
N ARG A 5 19.68 18.02 -29.15
CA ARG A 5 19.77 16.59 -29.48
C ARG A 5 18.61 15.89 -28.77
N ARG A 6 17.75 15.20 -29.54
CA ARG A 6 16.76 14.27 -29.01
C ARG A 6 17.52 13.19 -28.25
N LEU A 7 17.35 13.13 -26.93
CA LEU A 7 17.80 12.00 -26.15
C LEU A 7 16.99 10.79 -26.63
N GLU A 8 17.68 9.82 -27.21
CA GLU A 8 17.11 8.50 -27.46
C GLU A 8 16.61 7.94 -26.13
N LYS A 9 15.48 7.23 -26.19
CA LYS A 9 14.86 6.57 -25.03
C LYS A 9 15.94 5.92 -24.19
N ALA A 10 16.10 6.39 -22.95
CA ALA A 10 16.77 5.58 -21.94
C ALA A 10 16.07 4.22 -21.96
N GLU A 11 16.84 3.15 -22.17
CA GLU A 11 16.38 1.81 -21.88
C GLU A 11 15.94 1.85 -20.42
N LEU A 12 14.62 1.89 -20.21
CA LEU A 12 14.02 1.77 -18.89
C LEU A 12 14.52 0.43 -18.37
N GLY A 13 15.49 0.47 -17.46
CA GLY A 13 15.91 -0.70 -16.72
C GLY A 13 14.65 -1.39 -16.22
N THR A 14 14.62 -2.72 -16.34
CA THR A 14 13.49 -3.55 -15.96
C THR A 14 12.92 -3.06 -14.63
N TYR A 15 11.76 -2.43 -14.69
CA TYR A 15 11.10 -1.85 -13.53
C TYR A 15 10.55 -3.02 -12.73
N TRP A 16 11.21 -3.35 -11.61
CA TRP A 16 10.60 -4.18 -10.59
C TRP A 16 9.46 -3.36 -10.02
N GLY A 17 8.25 -3.92 -10.07
CA GLY A 17 7.01 -3.23 -9.73
C GLY A 17 7.05 -2.62 -8.32
N THR A 18 6.04 -1.83 -8.00
CA THR A 18 5.69 -1.62 -6.58
C THR A 18 4.94 -2.85 -6.05
N ASP A 19 5.57 -4.01 -6.13
CA ASP A 19 5.04 -5.31 -5.69
C ASP A 19 4.88 -5.33 -4.16
N MET A 20 4.52 -6.45 -3.54
CA MET A 20 4.44 -6.53 -2.07
C MET A 20 5.80 -6.22 -1.39
N TYR A 21 5.77 -5.96 -0.08
CA TYR A 21 6.99 -5.69 0.69
C TYR A 21 8.06 -6.77 0.46
N ASP A 22 9.31 -6.36 0.25
CA ASP A 22 10.44 -7.27 0.28
C ASP A 22 11.67 -6.63 0.97
N ASN A 23 12.64 -7.47 1.33
CA ASN A 23 13.83 -7.02 2.07
C ASN A 23 14.92 -6.36 1.18
N PHE A 24 14.72 -6.26 -0.13
CA PHE A 24 15.68 -5.66 -1.06
C PHE A 24 15.30 -4.22 -1.44
N GLN A 25 14.03 -3.98 -1.76
CA GLN A 25 13.50 -2.66 -2.18
C GLN A 25 12.43 -2.12 -1.21
N GLY A 26 12.11 -2.85 -0.13
CA GLY A 26 11.06 -2.45 0.81
C GLY A 26 9.71 -2.42 0.10
N PHE A 27 9.04 -1.27 0.16
CA PHE A 27 7.77 -1.05 -0.53
C PHE A 27 7.91 -0.61 -2.01
N GLY A 28 9.12 -0.64 -2.55
CA GLY A 28 9.44 -0.25 -3.92
C GLY A 28 9.74 1.24 -4.09
N THR A 29 9.85 1.69 -5.34
CA THR A 29 10.21 3.08 -5.67
C THR A 29 9.03 4.03 -5.46
N VAL A 30 9.30 5.21 -4.89
CA VAL A 30 8.29 6.26 -4.72
C VAL A 30 7.83 6.76 -6.09
N GLN A 31 6.53 6.63 -6.35
CA GLN A 31 5.87 7.22 -7.52
C GLN A 31 4.85 8.27 -7.08
N LEU A 32 5.24 9.55 -7.16
CA LEU A 32 4.39 10.66 -6.69
C LEU A 32 3.05 10.73 -7.43
N GLN A 33 3.05 10.38 -8.73
CA GLN A 33 1.87 10.33 -9.59
C GLN A 33 0.82 9.28 -9.16
N HIS A 34 1.17 8.34 -8.26
CA HIS A 34 0.26 7.35 -7.66
C HIS A 34 -0.05 7.65 -6.18
N SER A 35 0.50 8.73 -5.62
CA SER A 35 0.27 9.15 -4.23
C SER A 35 -0.61 10.39 -4.14
N LEU A 36 -0.43 11.32 -5.09
CA LEU A 36 -1.23 12.52 -5.20
C LEU A 36 -2.08 12.45 -6.48
N PRO A 37 -3.42 12.54 -6.37
CA PRO A 37 -4.26 12.62 -7.56
C PRO A 37 -3.99 13.95 -8.25
N LEU A 38 -3.29 13.88 -9.37
CA LEU A 38 -3.00 15.04 -10.22
C LEU A 38 -4.06 15.10 -11.33
N PHE A 39 -4.72 16.25 -11.44
CA PHE A 39 -5.73 16.49 -12.48
C PHE A 39 -5.13 16.20 -13.87
N GLU A 40 -5.86 15.42 -14.68
CA GLU A 40 -5.48 14.97 -16.04
C GLU A 40 -4.20 14.12 -16.15
N VAL A 41 -3.54 13.78 -15.04
CA VAL A 41 -2.31 12.97 -15.03
C VAL A 41 -2.51 11.64 -14.31
N SER A 42 -3.30 11.64 -13.24
CA SER A 42 -3.52 10.47 -12.39
C SER A 42 -4.94 9.95 -12.55
N ASP A 43 -5.09 8.66 -12.88
CA ASP A 43 -6.38 7.97 -12.93
C ASP A 43 -6.55 7.06 -11.71
N PHE A 44 -6.57 7.66 -10.52
CA PHE A 44 -6.87 6.96 -9.28
C PHE A 44 -7.57 7.87 -8.27
N SER A 45 -8.28 7.26 -7.32
CA SER A 45 -8.88 7.94 -6.17
C SER A 45 -8.15 7.53 -4.90
N ASN A 46 -7.92 8.47 -3.99
CA ASN A 46 -7.36 8.18 -2.67
C ASN A 46 -8.35 8.49 -1.55
N ARG A 47 -8.25 7.73 -0.46
CA ARG A 47 -8.96 8.01 0.79
C ARG A 47 -7.96 7.91 1.92
N VAL A 48 -7.68 9.04 2.56
CA VAL A 48 -6.75 9.10 3.69
C VAL A 48 -7.56 9.28 4.98
N ARG A 49 -7.11 8.59 6.03
CA ARG A 49 -7.54 8.79 7.41
C ARG A 49 -6.30 9.10 8.20
N ASP A 50 -6.24 10.29 8.79
CA ASP A 50 -5.08 10.77 9.53
C ASP A 50 -5.38 10.80 11.02
N ARG A 51 -4.40 10.39 11.84
CA ARG A 51 -4.44 10.44 13.32
C ARG A 51 -5.72 9.85 13.93
N ILE A 52 -6.15 8.70 13.44
CA ILE A 52 -7.23 7.96 14.07
C ILE A 52 -6.66 7.19 15.26
N GLU A 53 -7.20 7.44 16.45
CA GLU A 53 -6.87 6.70 17.65
C GLU A 53 -7.56 5.32 17.62
N ILE A 54 -6.80 4.29 17.98
CA ILE A 54 -7.28 2.91 18.08
C ILE A 54 -6.85 2.38 19.44
N GLU A 55 -7.79 1.85 20.20
CA GLU A 55 -7.56 1.21 21.48
C GLU A 55 -7.41 -0.32 21.34
N GLU A 56 -6.91 -0.95 22.40
CA GLU A 56 -6.79 -2.40 22.49
C GLU A 56 -8.14 -3.08 22.18
N ARG A 57 -8.12 -4.07 21.28
CA ARG A 57 -9.31 -4.82 20.77
C ARG A 57 -10.34 -3.99 20.01
N GLN A 58 -10.07 -2.72 19.73
CA GLN A 58 -10.97 -1.90 18.91
C GLN A 58 -10.80 -2.26 17.43
N ILE A 59 -11.92 -2.41 16.71
CA ILE A 59 -11.93 -2.69 15.28
C ILE A 59 -12.47 -1.47 14.54
N HIS A 60 -11.71 -0.98 13.57
CA HIS A 60 -12.13 0.07 12.65
C HIS A 60 -12.45 -0.55 11.30
N SER A 61 -13.69 -0.43 10.85
CA SER A 61 -14.15 -0.96 9.56
C SER A 61 -14.50 0.18 8.61
N TYR A 62 -13.97 0.10 7.39
CA TYR A 62 -14.21 1.09 6.34
C TYR A 62 -14.69 0.39 5.08
N TRP A 63 -15.82 0.86 4.53
CA TRP A 63 -16.35 0.34 3.26
C TRP A 63 -15.81 1.16 2.09
N VAL A 64 -15.16 0.48 1.15
CA VAL A 64 -14.68 1.06 -0.10
C VAL A 64 -15.51 0.48 -1.24
N LYS A 65 -16.13 1.36 -2.03
CA LYS A 65 -16.80 0.98 -3.27
C LYS A 65 -15.85 1.31 -4.42
N ILE A 66 -15.49 0.29 -5.19
CA ILE A 66 -14.66 0.43 -6.39
C ILE A 66 -15.59 0.61 -7.58
N ASP A 67 -15.44 1.72 -8.30
CA ASP A 67 -16.20 2.00 -9.51
C ASP A 67 -15.36 1.60 -10.73
N THR A 68 -15.78 0.54 -11.43
CA THR A 68 -15.13 0.02 -12.65
C THR A 68 -15.87 0.40 -13.92
N THR A 69 -16.91 1.24 -13.83
CA THR A 69 -17.71 1.60 -15.01
C THR A 69 -16.90 2.26 -16.12
N SER A 70 -15.75 2.86 -15.80
CA SER A 70 -14.85 3.52 -16.76
C SER A 70 -13.50 2.81 -16.99
N CYS A 71 -13.13 1.80 -16.19
CA CYS A 71 -11.78 1.21 -16.22
C CYS A 71 -11.82 -0.30 -15.96
N SER A 72 -11.08 -1.09 -16.77
CA SER A 72 -11.14 -2.56 -16.77
C SER A 72 -10.02 -3.28 -16.00
N TYR A 73 -9.07 -2.55 -15.41
CA TYR A 73 -7.94 -3.12 -14.66
C TYR A 73 -7.61 -2.22 -13.48
N GLY A 74 -8.45 -2.28 -12.44
CA GLY A 74 -8.20 -1.57 -11.20
C GLY A 74 -7.43 -2.45 -10.24
N GLU A 75 -6.36 -1.94 -9.66
CA GLU A 75 -5.70 -2.54 -8.50
C GLU A 75 -6.18 -1.79 -7.26
N LEU A 76 -6.50 -2.51 -6.17
CA LEU A 76 -6.72 -1.89 -4.86
C LEU A 76 -5.42 -1.96 -4.05
N ARG A 77 -4.92 -0.79 -3.64
CA ARG A 77 -3.85 -0.69 -2.65
C ARG A 77 -4.41 -0.17 -1.33
N ALA A 78 -4.28 -0.96 -0.27
CA ALA A 78 -4.56 -0.54 1.09
C ALA A 78 -3.25 -0.49 1.88
N MET A 79 -2.99 0.61 2.57
CA MET A 79 -1.81 0.77 3.40
C MET A 79 -2.20 1.32 4.76
N MET A 80 -1.73 0.66 5.81
CA MET A 80 -1.81 1.13 7.20
C MET A 80 -0.39 1.43 7.67
N VAL A 81 -0.21 2.59 8.29
CA VAL A 81 1.05 2.98 8.93
C VAL A 81 0.72 3.60 10.27
N TYR A 82 1.43 3.18 11.31
CA TYR A 82 1.32 3.77 12.63
C TYR A 82 2.69 4.09 13.22
N THR A 83 2.72 5.08 14.12
CA THR A 83 3.91 5.41 14.90
C THR A 83 3.80 4.71 16.23
N ASP A 84 4.67 3.74 16.46
CA ASP A 84 4.70 3.04 17.73
C ASP A 84 5.45 3.84 18.80
N LYS A 85 5.17 3.55 20.07
CA LYS A 85 5.89 4.14 21.20
C LYS A 85 7.35 3.67 21.18
N PRO A 86 8.31 4.54 21.55
CA PRO A 86 9.70 4.15 21.61
C PRO A 86 9.92 3.09 22.71
N VAL A 87 10.73 2.09 22.39
CA VAL A 87 11.18 1.05 23.33
C VAL A 87 12.62 1.29 23.75
N ALA A 88 12.89 1.10 25.04
CA ALA A 88 14.24 1.27 25.60
C ALA A 88 15.21 0.15 25.16
N SER A 89 14.70 -1.05 24.86
CA SER A 89 15.49 -2.20 24.39
C SER A 89 14.59 -3.18 23.63
N CYS A 90 15.11 -3.78 22.56
CA CYS A 90 14.38 -4.74 21.71
C CYS A 90 15.09 -6.11 21.67
N PRO A 91 15.01 -6.92 22.73
CA PRO A 91 15.70 -8.21 22.73
C PRO A 91 15.11 -9.21 21.71
N SER A 92 13.84 -9.05 21.31
CA SER A 92 13.16 -9.93 20.35
C SER A 92 12.29 -9.19 19.33
N SER A 93 11.65 -8.09 19.72
CA SER A 93 10.90 -7.20 18.81
C SER A 93 10.98 -5.76 19.30
N CYS A 94 10.93 -4.80 18.38
CA CYS A 94 10.84 -3.38 18.69
C CYS A 94 9.41 -2.84 18.66
N ILE A 95 8.42 -3.69 18.39
CA ILE A 95 7.01 -3.31 18.33
C ILE A 95 6.36 -3.59 19.70
N LEU A 96 5.69 -2.57 20.24
CA LEU A 96 4.88 -2.61 21.45
C LEU A 96 3.41 -2.82 21.15
N ASN A 97 2.88 -2.13 20.14
CA ASN A 97 1.48 -2.20 19.76
C ASN A 97 1.35 -2.95 18.44
N HIS A 98 0.52 -3.99 18.41
CA HIS A 98 0.20 -4.71 17.18
C HIS A 98 -1.16 -4.24 16.68
N LEU A 99 -1.17 -3.71 15.47
CA LEU A 99 -2.38 -3.36 14.73
C LEU A 99 -2.40 -4.25 13.50
N ASP A 100 -3.56 -4.83 13.18
CA ASP A 100 -3.71 -5.74 12.04
C ASP A 100 -4.53 -5.08 10.93
N LEU A 101 -3.97 -5.01 9.72
CA LEU A 101 -4.71 -4.69 8.51
C LEU A 101 -5.26 -5.98 7.88
N VAL A 102 -6.58 -6.04 7.67
CA VAL A 102 -7.23 -7.10 6.90
C VAL A 102 -8.21 -6.46 5.92
N VAL A 103 -8.19 -6.92 4.67
CA VAL A 103 -9.18 -6.53 3.66
C VAL A 103 -10.06 -7.73 3.36
N PHE A 104 -11.38 -7.50 3.31
CA PHE A 104 -12.36 -8.51 2.93
C PHE A 104 -12.87 -8.21 1.51
N GLY A 105 -12.75 -9.19 0.62
CA GLY A 105 -13.32 -9.18 -0.71
C GLY A 105 -14.85 -9.23 -0.69
N PRO A 106 -15.51 -8.99 -1.84
CA PRO A 106 -16.97 -9.00 -1.93
C PRO A 106 -17.60 -10.38 -1.66
N ASP A 107 -16.85 -11.46 -1.86
CA ASP A 107 -17.23 -12.85 -1.60
C ASP A 107 -16.88 -13.32 -0.16
N GLY A 108 -16.17 -12.48 0.61
CA GLY A 108 -15.68 -12.79 1.94
C GLY A 108 -14.25 -13.31 1.98
N GLU A 109 -13.52 -13.37 0.86
CA GLU A 109 -12.08 -13.68 0.85
C GLU A 109 -11.33 -12.67 1.73
N SER A 110 -10.34 -13.15 2.49
CA SER A 110 -9.51 -12.32 3.38
C SER A 110 -8.13 -12.15 2.78
N TYR A 111 -7.69 -10.90 2.64
CA TYR A 111 -6.35 -10.56 2.21
C TYR A 111 -5.52 -10.05 3.39
N PHE A 112 -4.28 -10.52 3.47
CA PHE A 112 -3.33 -10.21 4.54
C PHE A 112 -2.16 -9.38 4.01
N PRO A 113 -1.54 -8.55 4.87
CA PRO A 113 -0.55 -7.57 4.43
C PRO A 113 0.81 -8.18 4.16
N ASN A 114 1.67 -7.41 3.48
CA ASN A 114 3.09 -7.68 3.28
C ASN A 114 3.43 -9.04 2.64
N GLY A 115 2.50 -9.60 1.87
CA GLY A 115 2.69 -10.84 1.12
C GLY A 115 2.35 -12.09 1.92
N LEU A 116 1.81 -11.93 3.13
CA LEU A 116 1.28 -13.02 3.93
C LEU A 116 -0.01 -13.56 3.30
N THR A 117 -0.23 -14.86 3.41
CA THR A 117 -1.34 -15.55 2.73
C THR A 117 -2.49 -15.95 3.66
N ASP A 118 -2.22 -16.11 4.95
CA ASP A 118 -3.14 -16.75 5.89
C ASP A 118 -3.10 -16.18 7.31
N THR A 119 -2.29 -15.15 7.56
CA THR A 119 -2.09 -14.62 8.91
C THR A 119 -1.79 -13.11 8.89
N PRO A 120 -2.23 -12.35 9.92
CA PRO A 120 -1.84 -10.96 10.09
C PRO A 120 -0.34 -10.77 10.29
N GLU A 121 0.15 -9.57 9.95
CA GLU A 121 1.53 -9.14 10.18
C GLU A 121 1.76 -8.83 11.67
N LYS A 122 2.97 -9.11 12.18
CA LYS A 122 3.31 -8.89 13.59
C LYS A 122 4.62 -8.13 13.78
N GLU A 123 5.43 -8.00 12.74
CA GLU A 123 6.80 -7.52 12.83
C GLU A 123 7.00 -6.13 12.21
N ASN A 124 5.96 -5.56 11.58
CA ASN A 124 6.04 -4.28 10.90
C ASN A 124 4.97 -3.29 11.38
N THR A 125 5.35 -2.01 11.51
CA THR A 125 4.40 -0.92 11.78
C THR A 125 3.81 -0.31 10.49
N ALA A 126 4.18 -0.87 9.35
CA ALA A 126 3.69 -0.52 8.04
C ALA A 126 3.22 -1.81 7.35
N GLU A 127 1.96 -1.80 6.94
CA GLU A 127 1.28 -2.95 6.38
C GLU A 127 0.63 -2.55 5.06
N ARG A 128 0.92 -3.29 4.00
CA ARG A 128 0.35 -3.04 2.68
C ARG A 128 -0.31 -4.29 2.14
N ILE A 129 -1.51 -4.12 1.60
CA ILE A 129 -2.23 -5.10 0.79
C ILE A 129 -2.34 -4.55 -0.62
N VAL A 130 -2.05 -5.40 -1.60
CA VAL A 130 -2.27 -5.15 -3.02
C VAL A 130 -3.18 -6.25 -3.54
N ILE A 131 -4.32 -5.88 -4.10
CA ILE A 131 -5.29 -6.82 -4.69
C ILE A 131 -5.46 -6.44 -6.16
N ASP A 132 -5.05 -7.36 -7.02
CA ASP A 132 -5.35 -7.31 -8.44
C ASP A 132 -6.79 -7.74 -8.67
N ASP A 133 -7.51 -7.01 -9.53
CA ASP A 133 -8.93 -7.29 -9.84
C ASP A 133 -9.84 -7.43 -8.59
N PRO A 134 -9.88 -6.41 -7.70
CA PRO A 134 -10.55 -6.46 -6.40
C PRO A 134 -12.09 -6.54 -6.46
N GLN A 135 -12.67 -6.77 -7.64
CA GLN A 135 -14.10 -6.93 -7.85
C GLN A 135 -14.53 -8.39 -7.94
N HIS A 136 -13.58 -9.32 -8.04
CA HIS A 136 -13.83 -10.75 -8.21
C HIS A 136 -13.30 -11.57 -7.05
#